data_AF-A0A7S3C7F4-F1
#
_entry.id   AF-A0A7S3C7F4-F1
#
_cell.length_a   1.000
_cell.length_b   1.000
_cell.length_c   1.000
_cell.angle_alpha   90.00
_cell.angle_beta   90.00
_cell.angle_gamma   90.00
#
_symmetry.space_group_name_H-M   'P 1'
#
loop_
_entity.id
_entity.type
_entity.pdbx_description
1 polymer ?
#
loop_
_entity_poly.entity_id
_entity_poly.type
_entity_poly.pdbx_seq_one_letter_code
_entity_poly.pdbx_strand_id
1 'polypeptide(L)'
;MSSLAAVGADGYYYPPDYDGNKHRSLRGYNKVQSTRKLKTQKKEKASLVVRFEMPYNVSCCGCGKTIAKGVRFNAEKRQHGAYYTTKIWTFRMKTPCCKSVMEIRTDPKNTDYIVVEGAKRMAAAEDRG
;
A
#
# COMPACT_ATOMS: atom_id res chain seq x y z
N MET A 1 -0.81 32.26 7.74
CA MET A 1 -2.04 31.76 8.39
C MET A 1 -2.36 30.38 7.84
N SER A 2 -1.72 29.36 8.40
CA SER A 2 -1.88 27.95 8.08
C SER A 2 -3.27 27.48 8.49
N SER A 3 -4.10 27.03 7.55
CA SER A 3 -5.41 26.47 7.86
C SER A 3 -5.23 25.15 8.62
N LEU A 4 -5.57 25.20 9.91
CA LEU A 4 -5.83 24.05 10.75
C LEU A 4 -7.00 23.25 10.13
N ALA A 5 -6.69 22.35 9.19
CA ALA A 5 -7.66 21.37 8.73
C ALA A 5 -7.83 20.34 9.85
N ALA A 6 -8.91 20.50 10.62
CA ALA A 6 -9.31 19.58 11.67
C ALA A 6 -9.37 18.14 11.15
N VAL A 7 -8.65 17.25 11.83
CA VAL A 7 -8.70 15.80 11.61
C VAL A 7 -9.93 15.27 12.34
N GLY A 8 -11.10 15.54 11.78
CA GLY A 8 -12.39 15.16 12.36
C GLY A 8 -13.49 15.66 11.44
N ALA A 9 -14.31 14.74 10.94
CA ALA A 9 -15.22 14.97 9.81
C ALA A 9 -16.38 15.96 10.10
N ASP A 10 -16.47 16.52 11.31
CA ASP A 10 -17.65 17.25 11.77
C ASP A 10 -17.58 18.76 11.53
N GLY A 11 -16.54 19.25 10.83
CA GLY A 11 -16.26 20.68 10.67
C GLY A 11 -16.17 21.21 9.24
N TYR A 12 -16.60 20.46 8.22
CA TYR A 12 -16.59 21.01 6.86
C TYR A 12 -17.73 22.02 6.72
N TYR A 13 -17.39 23.30 6.57
CA TYR A 13 -18.36 24.33 6.22
C TYR A 13 -18.97 24.01 4.85
N TYR A 14 -20.26 23.72 4.85
CA TYR A 14 -21.07 23.64 3.65
C TYR A 14 -21.73 25.00 3.43
N PRO A 15 -21.50 25.66 2.28
CA PRO A 15 -22.16 26.92 1.97
C PRO A 15 -23.68 26.72 1.84
N PRO A 16 -24.50 27.75 2.10
CA PRO A 16 -25.96 27.64 2.10
C PRO A 16 -26.55 27.20 0.74
N ASP A 17 -25.85 27.48 -0.35
CA ASP A 17 -26.26 27.08 -1.71
C ASP A 17 -25.80 25.65 -2.09
N TYR A 18 -25.11 24.93 -1.19
CA TYR A 18 -24.63 23.58 -1.46
C TYR A 18 -25.76 22.55 -1.38
N ASP A 19 -26.21 22.09 -2.54
CA ASP A 19 -27.04 20.91 -2.70
C ASP A 19 -26.22 19.63 -2.97
N GLY A 20 -26.32 18.65 -2.06
CA GLY A 20 -25.61 17.37 -2.15
C GLY A 20 -25.92 16.55 -3.40
N ASN A 21 -27.16 16.63 -3.91
CA ASN A 21 -27.58 15.88 -5.10
C ASN A 21 -27.01 16.49 -6.38
N LYS A 22 -26.96 17.82 -6.44
CA LYS A 22 -26.44 18.56 -7.61
C LYS A 22 -24.91 18.58 -7.64
N HIS A 23 -24.27 18.80 -6.50
CA HIS A 23 -22.82 19.05 -6.46
C HIS A 23 -21.98 17.82 -6.13
N ARG A 24 -22.57 16.73 -5.61
CA ARG A 24 -21.96 15.43 -5.24
C ARG A 24 -20.83 15.47 -4.19
N SER A 25 -20.08 16.56 -4.09
CA SER A 25 -19.01 16.79 -3.12
C SER A 25 -18.73 18.30 -3.03
N LEU A 26 -18.27 18.78 -1.86
CA LEU A 26 -17.87 20.18 -1.65
C LEU A 26 -16.77 20.63 -2.65
N ARG A 27 -15.88 19.70 -3.05
CA ARG A 27 -14.89 19.93 -4.12
C ARG A 27 -15.52 20.16 -5.48
N GLY A 28 -16.65 19.51 -5.77
CA GLY A 28 -17.43 19.71 -6.99
C GLY A 28 -18.14 21.06 -7.00
N TYR A 29 -18.67 21.50 -5.85
CA TYR A 29 -19.29 22.82 -5.67
C TYR A 29 -18.30 23.97 -5.86
N ASN A 30 -17.12 23.89 -5.23
CA ASN A 30 -16.10 24.95 -5.28
C ASN A 30 -15.46 25.14 -6.66
N LYS A 31 -15.89 24.39 -7.70
CA LYS A 31 -15.36 24.40 -9.07
C LYS A 31 -13.83 24.37 -9.14
N VAL A 32 -13.17 23.84 -8.09
CA VAL A 32 -11.72 23.72 -8.07
C VAL A 32 -11.40 22.79 -9.23
N GLN A 33 -10.82 23.34 -10.29
CA GLN A 33 -10.46 22.60 -11.49
C GLN A 33 -9.62 21.41 -11.05
N SER A 34 -10.28 20.27 -10.98
CA SER A 34 -9.64 19.07 -10.53
C SER A 34 -8.61 18.75 -11.61
N THR A 35 -7.38 18.50 -11.20
CA THR A 35 -6.35 17.80 -11.98
C THR A 35 -6.78 16.38 -12.41
N ARG A 36 -8.10 16.14 -12.60
CA ARG A 36 -8.80 14.92 -13.01
C ARG A 36 -8.20 14.36 -14.28
N LYS A 37 -7.91 15.17 -15.31
CA LYS A 37 -7.31 14.66 -16.56
C LYS A 37 -5.94 14.00 -16.34
N LEU A 38 -5.08 14.54 -15.46
CA LEU A 38 -3.82 13.88 -15.07
C LEU A 38 -4.03 12.70 -14.09
N LYS A 39 -5.04 12.77 -13.21
CA LYS A 39 -5.31 11.74 -12.20
C LYS A 39 -5.99 10.49 -12.75
N THR A 40 -6.82 10.58 -13.79
CA THR A 40 -7.52 9.40 -14.34
C THR A 40 -6.56 8.47 -15.08
N GLN A 41 -5.67 9.01 -15.92
CA GLN A 41 -4.60 8.21 -16.54
C GLN A 41 -3.59 7.66 -15.52
N LYS A 42 -3.34 8.43 -14.44
CA LYS A 42 -2.52 7.96 -13.32
C LYS A 42 -3.20 6.85 -12.53
N LYS A 43 -4.54 6.80 -12.43
CA LYS A 43 -5.28 5.78 -11.67
C LYS A 43 -5.19 4.38 -12.28
N GLU A 44 -5.21 4.24 -13.60
CA GLU A 44 -5.16 2.93 -14.26
C GLU A 44 -3.78 2.26 -14.10
N LYS A 45 -2.72 3.04 -13.90
CA LYS A 45 -1.35 2.56 -13.69
C LYS A 45 -0.80 2.83 -12.28
N ALA A 46 -1.58 3.43 -11.38
CA ALA A 46 -1.11 3.75 -10.04
C ALA A 46 -1.13 2.50 -9.16
N SER A 47 0.02 1.86 -9.02
CA SER A 47 0.29 1.00 -7.87
C SER A 47 0.05 1.80 -6.58
N LEU A 48 -0.85 1.30 -5.73
CA LEU A 48 -1.11 1.88 -4.42
C LEU A 48 0.13 1.66 -3.55
N VAL A 49 0.74 2.73 -3.04
CA VAL A 49 1.83 2.62 -2.07
C VAL A 49 1.21 2.37 -0.69
N VAL A 50 1.59 1.28 -0.05
CA VAL A 50 1.11 0.87 1.28
C VAL A 50 2.29 0.71 2.24
N ARG A 51 2.03 0.86 3.54
CA ARG A 51 3.00 0.49 4.57
C ARG A 51 2.86 -1.01 4.87
N PHE A 52 3.91 -1.76 4.57
CA PHE A 52 3.96 -3.22 4.72
C PHE A 52 4.95 -3.59 5.82
N GLU A 53 4.56 -4.45 6.75
CA GLU A 53 5.43 -4.98 7.81
C GLU A 53 5.86 -6.40 7.44
N MET A 54 7.14 -6.74 7.61
CA MET A 54 7.61 -8.10 7.27
C MET A 54 7.01 -9.17 8.19
N PRO A 55 6.34 -10.20 7.65
CA PRO A 55 5.70 -11.24 8.45
C PRO A 55 6.70 -12.21 9.09
N TYR A 56 7.89 -12.38 8.51
CA TYR A 56 8.93 -13.30 8.97
C TYR A 56 10.33 -12.77 8.64
N ASN A 57 11.35 -13.40 9.22
CA ASN A 57 12.75 -13.08 8.93
C ASN A 57 13.11 -13.52 7.50
N VAL A 58 13.74 -12.62 6.75
CA VAL A 58 14.19 -12.89 5.38
C VAL A 58 15.64 -12.50 5.19
N SER A 59 16.41 -13.30 4.44
CA SER A 59 17.75 -12.95 4.00
C SER A 59 17.70 -12.31 2.62
N CYS A 60 18.35 -11.16 2.45
CA CYS A 60 18.40 -10.48 1.16
C CYS A 60 19.40 -11.17 0.22
N CYS A 61 18.97 -11.53 -0.99
CA CYS A 61 19.85 -12.19 -1.97
C CYS A 61 20.96 -11.28 -2.50
N GLY A 62 20.77 -9.96 -2.49
CA GLY A 62 21.76 -9.01 -3.05
C GLY A 62 22.92 -8.70 -2.11
N CYS A 63 22.67 -8.63 -0.79
CA CYS A 63 23.65 -8.17 0.21
C CYS A 63 23.94 -9.23 1.29
N GLY A 64 23.20 -10.34 1.33
CA GLY A 64 23.29 -11.37 2.36
C GLY A 64 22.77 -10.97 3.75
N LYS A 65 22.42 -9.69 3.97
CA LYS A 65 21.92 -9.21 5.28
C LYS A 65 20.49 -9.70 5.54
N THR A 66 20.21 -9.93 6.82
CA THR A 66 18.90 -10.34 7.31
C THR A 66 18.00 -9.13 7.58
N ILE A 67 16.74 -9.22 7.16
CA ILE A 67 15.66 -8.31 7.49
C ILE A 67 14.79 -9.03 8.51
N ALA A 68 14.67 -8.44 9.70
CA ALA A 68 13.88 -8.99 10.78
C ALA A 68 12.37 -8.89 10.50
N LYS A 69 11.60 -9.77 11.13
CA LYS A 69 10.15 -9.65 11.25
C LYS A 69 9.78 -8.28 11.85
N GLY A 70 8.71 -7.67 11.35
CA GLY A 70 8.20 -6.37 11.79
C GLY A 70 8.86 -5.15 11.16
N VAL A 71 9.91 -5.31 10.35
CA VAL A 71 10.51 -4.17 9.62
C VAL A 71 9.49 -3.60 8.64
N ARG A 72 9.34 -2.26 8.67
CA ARG A 72 8.34 -1.52 7.90
C ARG A 72 8.90 -1.03 6.56
N PHE A 73 8.13 -1.22 5.49
CA PHE A 73 8.46 -0.82 4.14
C PHE A 73 7.35 0.03 3.50
N ASN A 74 7.75 0.94 2.63
CA ASN A 74 6.84 1.49 1.63
C ASN A 74 6.83 0.52 0.45
N ALA A 75 5.72 -0.17 0.24
CA ALA A 75 5.58 -1.19 -0.80
C ALA A 75 4.56 -0.75 -1.85
N GLU A 76 4.88 -1.02 -3.12
CA GLU A 76 3.91 -0.91 -4.21
C GLU A 76 3.02 -2.15 -4.21
N LYS A 77 1.75 -1.96 -3.89
CA LYS A 77 0.71 -3.00 -3.97
C LYS A 77 0.17 -3.08 -5.38
N ARG A 78 0.21 -4.28 -5.97
CA ARG A 78 -0.36 -4.60 -7.28
C ARG A 78 -1.18 -5.88 -7.19
N GLN A 79 -2.26 -5.98 -7.97
CA GLN A 79 -3.01 -7.22 -8.09
C GLN A 79 -2.30 -8.13 -9.10
N HIS A 80 -2.00 -9.37 -8.72
CA HIS A 80 -1.34 -10.33 -9.61
C HIS A 80 -2.32 -11.35 -10.18
N GLY A 81 -3.29 -11.79 -9.38
CA GLY A 81 -4.30 -12.77 -9.79
C GLY A 81 -5.38 -12.92 -8.74
N ALA A 82 -6.07 -14.05 -8.76
CA ALA A 82 -7.05 -14.43 -7.75
C ALA A 82 -6.98 -15.93 -7.47
N TYR A 83 -7.22 -16.31 -6.22
CA TYR A 83 -7.46 -17.68 -5.77
C TYR A 83 -8.96 -17.80 -5.47
N TYR A 84 -9.70 -18.44 -6.37
CA TYR A 84 -11.17 -18.39 -6.42
C TYR A 84 -11.68 -16.93 -6.44
N THR A 85 -12.35 -16.49 -5.38
CA THR A 85 -12.86 -15.11 -5.21
C THR A 85 -11.87 -14.19 -4.49
N THR A 86 -10.83 -14.73 -3.85
CA THR A 86 -9.86 -13.99 -3.06
C THR A 86 -8.73 -13.45 -3.93
N LYS A 87 -8.50 -12.14 -3.93
CA LYS A 87 -7.44 -11.52 -4.74
C LYS A 87 -6.04 -11.84 -4.19
N ILE A 88 -5.13 -12.19 -5.10
CA ILE A 88 -3.71 -12.36 -4.80
C ILE A 88 -3.01 -11.02 -5.04
N TRP A 89 -2.38 -10.51 -3.99
CA TRP A 89 -1.63 -9.26 -4.01
C TRP A 89 -0.14 -9.50 -4.09
N THR A 90 0.51 -8.70 -4.91
CA THR A 90 1.96 -8.56 -4.99
C THR A 90 2.38 -7.27 -4.31
N PHE A 91 3.40 -7.35 -3.46
CA PHE A 91 4.06 -6.23 -2.81
C PHE A 91 5.49 -6.13 -3.31
N ARG A 92 5.79 -5.06 -4.04
CA ARG A 92 7.13 -4.78 -4.53
C ARG A 92 7.76 -3.68 -3.68
N MET A 93 8.94 -3.92 -3.12
CA MET A 93 9.62 -2.96 -2.25
C MET A 93 11.14 -3.03 -2.42
N LYS A 94 11.84 -2.00 -1.94
CA LYS A 94 13.30 -1.95 -1.93
C LYS A 94 13.84 -2.34 -0.56
N THR A 95 14.87 -3.17 -0.53
CA THR A 95 15.55 -3.57 0.70
C THR A 95 16.26 -2.37 1.34
N PRO A 96 16.37 -2.32 2.68
CA PRO A 96 17.04 -1.22 3.34
C PRO A 96 18.58 -1.34 3.23
N CYS A 97 19.11 -2.56 3.03
CA CYS A 97 20.55 -2.79 2.97
C CYS A 97 21.20 -2.32 1.66
N CYS A 98 20.67 -2.74 0.50
CA CYS A 98 21.31 -2.53 -0.80
C CYS A 98 20.35 -1.92 -1.83
N LYS A 99 19.13 -1.53 -1.41
CA LYS A 99 18.09 -1.00 -2.29
C LYS A 99 17.71 -1.94 -3.44
N SER A 100 18.07 -3.23 -3.32
CA SER A 100 17.62 -4.27 -4.24
C SER A 100 16.11 -4.40 -4.17
N VAL A 101 15.49 -4.75 -5.29
CA VAL A 101 14.06 -4.98 -5.35
C VAL A 101 13.76 -6.37 -4.83
N MET A 102 12.74 -6.47 -3.97
CA MET A 102 12.17 -7.73 -3.52
C MET A 102 10.66 -7.75 -3.80
N GLU A 103 10.15 -8.93 -4.11
CA GLU A 103 8.74 -9.16 -4.41
C GLU A 103 8.15 -10.22 -3.47
N ILE A 104 7.05 -9.88 -2.82
CA ILE A 104 6.29 -10.78 -1.95
C ILE A 104 4.87 -10.91 -2.48
N ARG A 105 4.30 -12.11 -2.43
CA ARG A 105 2.91 -12.39 -2.78
C ARG A 105 2.14 -12.98 -1.62
N THR A 106 0.85 -12.67 -1.55
CA THR A 106 -0.08 -13.36 -0.64
C THR A 106 -0.41 -14.75 -1.18
N ASP A 107 -0.43 -15.76 -0.33
CA ASP A 107 -0.95 -17.09 -0.65
C ASP A 107 -2.19 -17.41 0.20
N PRO A 108 -3.41 -17.20 -0.35
CA PRO A 108 -4.65 -17.49 0.33
C PRO A 108 -4.84 -18.98 0.68
N LYS A 109 -4.18 -19.90 -0.03
CA LYS A 109 -4.33 -21.35 0.21
C LYS A 109 -3.69 -21.77 1.53
N ASN A 110 -2.51 -21.23 1.82
CA ASN A 110 -1.72 -21.56 3.02
C ASN A 110 -1.79 -20.47 4.10
N THR A 111 -2.62 -19.43 3.90
CA THR A 111 -2.72 -18.27 4.80
C THR A 111 -1.37 -17.60 5.11
N ASP A 112 -0.44 -17.63 4.13
CA ASP A 112 0.94 -17.16 4.32
C ASP A 112 1.34 -16.18 3.20
N TYR A 113 2.55 -15.66 3.29
CA TYR A 113 3.21 -14.84 2.28
C TYR A 113 4.36 -15.62 1.66
N ILE A 114 4.49 -15.55 0.34
CA ILE A 114 5.57 -16.20 -0.40
C ILE A 114 6.51 -15.12 -0.92
N VAL A 115 7.81 -15.28 -0.66
CA VAL A 115 8.84 -14.47 -1.31
C VAL A 115 9.08 -15.02 -2.71
N VAL A 116 8.85 -14.19 -3.73
CA VAL A 116 9.00 -14.57 -5.14
C VAL A 116 10.40 -14.23 -5.63
N GLU A 117 10.88 -13.02 -5.31
CA GLU A 117 12.17 -12.52 -5.80
C GLU A 117 12.89 -11.66 -4.75
N GLY A 118 14.22 -11.63 -4.84
CA GLY A 118 15.09 -10.67 -4.14
C GLY A 118 15.39 -10.97 -2.67
N ALA A 119 14.70 -11.94 -2.07
CA ALA A 119 14.98 -12.42 -0.73
C ALA A 119 14.65 -13.93 -0.58
N LYS A 120 15.16 -14.55 0.47
CA LYS A 120 14.82 -15.92 0.87
C LYS A 120 14.23 -15.89 2.28
N ARG A 121 13.15 -16.63 2.49
CA ARG A 121 12.61 -16.85 3.82
C ARG A 121 13.63 -17.63 4.64
N MET A 122 13.94 -17.14 5.84
CA MET A 122 14.66 -17.94 6.82
C MET A 122 13.66 -18.83 7.54
N ALA A 123 13.94 -20.13 7.61
CA ALA A 123 13.20 -21.02 8.50
C ALA A 123 13.36 -20.48 9.92
N ALA A 124 12.25 -20.21 10.60
CA ALA A 124 12.30 -19.91 12.02
C ALA A 124 12.85 -21.16 12.72
N ALA A 125 13.92 -21.00 13.50
CA ALA A 125 14.14 -21.91 14.61
C ALA A 125 12.88 -21.82 15.46
N GLU A 126 12.20 -22.95 15.64
CA GLU A 126 11.00 -23.06 16.46
C GLU A 126 11.27 -22.41 17.82
N ASP A 127 10.46 -21.42 18.19
CA ASP A 127 10.45 -20.86 19.53
C ASP A 127 10.03 -21.97 20.50
N ARG A 128 11.02 -22.65 21.10
CA ARG A 128 10.82 -23.46 22.30
C ARG A 128 10.52 -22.49 23.44
N GLY A 129 9.24 -22.32 23.75
CA GLY A 129 8.73 -21.62 24.92
C GLY A 129 7.48 -22.32 25.42
#